data_AF-A0A841SSY7-F1
#
_entry.id   AF-A0A841SSY7-F1
#
_cell.length_a   1.000
_cell.length_b   1.000
_cell.length_c   1.000
_cell.angle_alpha   90.00
_cell.angle_beta   90.00
_cell.angle_gamma   90.00
#
_symmetry.space_group_name_H-M   'P 1'
#
loop_
_entity.id
_entity.type
_entity.pdbx_description
1 polymer ?
#
loop_
_entity_poly.entity_id
_entity_poly.type
_entity_poly.pdbx_seq_one_letter_code
_entity_poly.pdbx_strand_id
1 'polypeptide(L)'
;MKKQPEITEKTRQAFIGVFCELYGQKPIEKITVREIANKTGYNRSTFYQYFTDVYDLLRIVESEIVDFIREKLKNTEQADIKPQDLLLLFEEKGAYLNALLGDYGNIRFIEKLKNEFFSDGRNYCSPEDSPVTPYLLEFHLSTSISLLRLWQRRQKDLPPDQLIRLIERLFTSGISSIADGAMPNEQAKGKSL
;
A
#
# COMPACT_ATOMS: atom_id res chain seq x y z
N MET A 1 13.26 -8.93 -34.80
CA MET A 1 14.11 -9.78 -33.91
C MET A 1 13.23 -10.25 -32.75
N LYS A 2 13.09 -11.57 -32.54
CA LYS A 2 12.40 -12.10 -31.35
C LYS A 2 13.33 -11.86 -30.15
N LYS A 3 13.05 -10.84 -29.34
CA LYS A 3 13.79 -10.63 -28.09
C LYS A 3 13.56 -11.84 -27.17
N GLN A 4 14.61 -12.31 -26.51
CA GLN A 4 14.47 -13.32 -25.47
C GLN A 4 13.60 -12.76 -24.33
N PRO A 5 12.55 -13.49 -23.88
CA PRO A 5 11.60 -12.99 -22.90
C PRO A 5 12.25 -12.63 -21.55
N GLU A 6 13.26 -13.39 -21.11
CA GLU A 6 13.97 -13.12 -19.84
C GLU A 6 14.77 -11.80 -19.85
N ILE A 7 15.49 -11.51 -20.94
CA ILE A 7 16.22 -10.24 -21.09
C ILE A 7 15.26 -9.06 -21.16
N THR A 8 14.10 -9.29 -21.79
CA THR A 8 13.02 -8.29 -21.93
C THR A 8 12.46 -7.92 -20.56
N GLU A 9 12.18 -8.92 -19.70
CA GLU A 9 11.67 -8.68 -18.36
C GLU A 9 12.71 -8.05 -17.42
N LYS A 10 13.96 -8.52 -17.47
CA LYS A 10 15.05 -7.93 -16.66
C LYS A 10 15.24 -6.44 -16.97
N THR A 11 15.19 -6.08 -18.24
CA THR A 11 15.29 -4.67 -18.67
C THR A 11 14.11 -3.84 -18.17
N ARG A 12 12.90 -4.40 -18.27
CA ARG A 12 11.67 -3.77 -17.78
C ARG A 12 11.72 -3.50 -16.27
N GLN A 13 12.13 -4.50 -15.49
CA GLN A 13 12.27 -4.38 -14.04
C GLN A 13 13.36 -3.39 -13.63
N ALA A 14 14.45 -3.26 -14.40
CA ALA A 14 15.47 -2.24 -14.13
C ALA A 14 14.90 -0.81 -14.23
N PHE A 15 14.07 -0.52 -15.24
CA PHE A 15 13.40 0.77 -15.37
C PHE A 15 12.40 1.01 -14.24
N ILE A 16 11.60 0.01 -13.88
CA ILE A 16 10.65 0.11 -12.76
C ILE A 16 11.38 0.40 -11.45
N GLY A 17 12.46 -0.33 -11.15
CA GLY A 17 13.23 -0.15 -9.92
C GLY A 17 13.79 1.27 -9.78
N VAL A 18 14.43 1.78 -10.85
CA VAL A 18 14.94 3.17 -10.88
C VAL A 18 13.82 4.20 -10.78
N PHE A 19 12.67 3.96 -11.41
CA PHE A 19 11.53 4.85 -11.28
C PHE A 19 11.02 4.89 -9.84
N CYS A 20 10.84 3.76 -9.17
CA CYS A 20 10.41 3.72 -7.77
C CYS A 20 11.41 4.42 -6.84
N GLU A 21 12.71 4.25 -7.07
CA GLU A 21 13.76 4.97 -6.34
C GLU A 21 13.58 6.49 -6.46
N LEU A 22 13.42 7.00 -7.69
CA LEU A 22 13.26 8.43 -7.95
C LEU A 22 11.92 8.95 -7.40
N TYR A 23 10.84 8.19 -7.56
CA TYR A 23 9.50 8.59 -7.13
C TYR A 23 9.36 8.63 -5.62
N GLY A 24 10.13 7.81 -4.89
CA GLY A 24 10.26 7.94 -3.44
C GLY A 24 10.96 9.24 -2.97
N GLN A 25 11.62 9.98 -3.87
CA GLN A 25 12.46 11.14 -3.53
C GLN A 25 11.97 12.48 -4.08
N LYS A 26 11.13 12.47 -5.12
CA LYS A 26 10.63 13.70 -5.75
C LYS A 26 9.31 13.45 -6.49
N PRO A 27 8.51 14.50 -6.73
CA PRO A 27 7.23 14.34 -7.41
C PRO A 27 7.42 13.94 -8.88
N ILE A 28 6.44 13.23 -9.45
CA ILE A 28 6.53 12.59 -10.77
C ILE A 28 6.83 13.58 -11.90
N GLU A 29 6.35 14.82 -11.79
CA GLU A 29 6.57 15.89 -12.78
C GLU A 29 8.05 16.31 -12.88
N LYS A 30 8.88 15.94 -11.90
CA LYS A 30 10.32 16.19 -11.87
C LYS A 30 11.15 14.97 -12.28
N ILE A 31 10.50 13.85 -12.63
CA ILE A 31 11.15 12.62 -13.12
C ILE A 31 11.10 12.64 -14.64
N THR A 32 12.23 12.36 -15.29
CA THR A 32 12.30 12.33 -16.76
C THR A 32 12.74 10.97 -17.27
N VAL A 33 12.25 10.58 -18.46
CA VAL A 33 12.72 9.37 -19.16
C VAL A 33 14.24 9.37 -19.33
N ARG A 34 14.85 10.54 -19.56
CA ARG A 34 16.30 10.69 -19.68
C ARG A 34 17.01 10.28 -18.39
N GLU A 35 16.54 10.77 -17.25
CA GLU A 35 17.13 10.46 -15.96
C GLU A 35 17.01 8.97 -15.61
N ILE A 36 15.83 8.38 -15.84
CA ILE A 36 15.61 6.95 -15.61
C ILE A 36 16.57 6.14 -16.51
N ALA A 37 16.63 6.45 -17.80
CA ALA A 37 17.50 5.76 -18.76
C ALA A 37 18.98 5.86 -18.38
N ASN A 38 19.42 7.07 -17.98
CA ASN A 38 20.79 7.29 -17.53
C ASN A 38 21.13 6.47 -16.28
N LYS A 39 20.23 6.41 -15.28
CA LYS A 39 20.42 5.63 -14.05
C LYS A 39 20.41 4.12 -14.29
N THR A 40 19.62 3.62 -15.24
CA THR A 40 19.61 2.18 -15.59
C THR A 40 20.76 1.75 -16.48
N GLY A 41 21.45 2.70 -17.13
CA GLY A 41 22.48 2.40 -18.13
C GLY A 41 21.93 1.98 -19.50
N TYR A 42 20.62 2.13 -19.72
CA TYR A 42 19.97 1.85 -21.01
C TYR A 42 19.68 3.14 -21.80
N ASN A 43 19.47 3.01 -23.10
CA ASN A 43 19.08 4.13 -23.94
C ASN A 43 17.59 4.51 -23.74
N ARG A 44 17.25 5.77 -23.98
CA ARG A 44 15.84 6.24 -24.00
C ARG A 44 15.00 5.45 -25.00
N SER A 45 15.55 5.10 -26.15
CA SER A 45 14.87 4.26 -27.14
C SER A 45 14.55 2.86 -26.61
N THR A 46 15.31 2.35 -25.64
CA THR A 46 15.02 1.09 -24.95
C THR A 46 13.87 1.26 -23.98
N PHE A 47 13.80 2.39 -23.25
CA PHE A 47 12.65 2.70 -22.38
C PHE A 47 11.34 2.69 -23.16
N TYR A 48 11.31 3.37 -24.31
CA TYR A 48 10.10 3.49 -25.15
C TYR A 48 9.63 2.18 -25.78
N GLN A 49 10.39 1.08 -25.63
CA GLN A 49 9.93 -0.25 -26.02
C GLN A 49 9.05 -0.90 -24.95
N TYR A 50 9.01 -0.35 -23.74
CA TYR A 50 8.25 -0.88 -22.60
C TYR A 50 7.19 0.09 -22.09
N PHE A 51 7.45 1.40 -22.17
CA PHE A 51 6.61 2.43 -21.57
C PHE A 51 6.50 3.64 -22.50
N THR A 52 5.32 4.25 -22.59
CA THR A 52 5.15 5.45 -23.43
C THR A 52 5.75 6.70 -22.78
N ASP A 53 5.65 6.81 -21.46
CA ASP A 53 6.18 7.91 -20.65
C ASP A 53 6.26 7.48 -19.16
N VAL A 54 6.58 8.44 -18.28
CA VAL A 54 6.70 8.19 -16.82
C VAL A 54 5.36 7.93 -16.14
N TYR A 55 4.24 8.43 -16.68
CA TYR A 55 2.90 8.19 -16.13
C TYR A 55 2.39 6.82 -16.52
N ASP A 56 2.67 6.37 -17.74
CA ASP A 56 2.41 5.00 -18.16
C ASP A 56 3.17 3.99 -17.29
N LEU A 57 4.45 4.28 -17.03
CA LEU A 57 5.26 3.51 -16.09
C LEU A 57 4.61 3.47 -14.70
N LEU A 58 4.19 4.62 -14.13
CA LEU A 58 3.50 4.67 -12.84
C LEU A 58 2.25 3.76 -12.83
N ARG A 59 1.38 3.87 -13.83
CA ARG A 59 0.16 3.04 -13.93
C ARG A 59 0.48 1.55 -13.93
N ILE A 60 1.56 1.16 -14.62
CA ILE A 60 2.02 -0.22 -14.66
C ILE A 60 2.52 -0.67 -13.28
N VAL A 61 3.32 0.16 -12.58
CA VAL A 61 3.76 -0.14 -11.21
C VAL A 61 2.56 -0.31 -10.27
N GLU A 62 1.57 0.60 -10.35
CA GLU A 62 0.35 0.50 -9.56
C GLU A 62 -0.44 -0.79 -9.86
N SER A 63 -0.56 -1.17 -11.14
CA SER A 63 -1.24 -2.42 -11.53
C SER A 63 -0.50 -3.63 -10.99
N GLU A 64 0.83 -3.69 -11.13
CA GLU A 64 1.63 -4.80 -10.62
C GLU A 64 1.49 -4.97 -9.12
N ILE A 65 1.42 -3.87 -8.36
CA ILE A 65 1.26 -3.94 -6.91
C ILE A 65 -0.14 -4.42 -6.54
N VAL A 66 -1.18 -3.95 -7.23
CA VAL A 66 -2.54 -4.46 -7.03
C VAL A 66 -2.61 -5.95 -7.36
N ASP A 67 -2.08 -6.38 -8.50
CA ASP A 67 -2.08 -7.79 -8.90
C ASP A 67 -1.28 -8.66 -7.91
N PHE A 68 -0.14 -8.16 -7.45
CA PHE A 68 0.67 -8.83 -6.44
C PHE A 68 -0.08 -9.00 -5.10
N ILE A 69 -0.72 -7.93 -4.61
CA ILE A 69 -1.54 -8.00 -3.39
C ILE A 69 -2.68 -9.01 -3.59
N ARG A 70 -3.37 -8.96 -4.74
CA ARG A 70 -4.45 -9.89 -5.06
C ARG A 70 -3.98 -11.34 -5.02
N GLU A 71 -2.85 -11.66 -5.65
CA GLU A 71 -2.29 -13.03 -5.62
C GLU A 71 -1.92 -13.48 -4.21
N LYS A 72 -1.38 -12.59 -3.37
CA LYS A 72 -1.03 -12.94 -1.99
C LYS A 72 -2.26 -13.19 -1.12
N LEU A 73 -3.31 -12.41 -1.33
CA LEU A 73 -4.56 -12.52 -0.58
C LEU A 73 -5.47 -13.66 -1.09
N LYS A 74 -5.26 -14.21 -2.30
CA LYS A 74 -6.03 -15.35 -2.83
C LYS A 74 -6.02 -16.58 -1.92
N ASN A 75 -4.93 -16.80 -1.19
CA ASN A 75 -4.74 -17.96 -0.31
C ASN A 75 -5.12 -17.67 1.15
N THR A 76 -5.52 -16.44 1.46
CA THR A 76 -6.00 -16.08 2.79
C THR A 76 -7.47 -16.51 2.87
N GLU A 77 -7.73 -17.71 3.40
CA GLU A 77 -9.10 -18.16 3.67
C GLU A 77 -9.81 -17.13 4.55
N GLN A 78 -10.85 -16.51 3.98
CA GLN A 78 -11.91 -15.72 4.59
C GLN A 78 -11.51 -14.69 5.67
N ALA A 79 -11.76 -13.43 5.30
CA ALA A 79 -12.30 -12.36 6.15
C ALA A 79 -11.35 -11.48 6.99
N ASP A 80 -10.03 -11.67 7.02
CA ASP A 80 -9.16 -10.67 7.66
C ASP A 80 -7.77 -10.60 7.02
N ILE A 81 -7.40 -9.42 6.51
CA ILE A 81 -5.99 -9.14 6.15
C ILE A 81 -5.23 -8.95 7.46
N LYS A 82 -4.32 -9.87 7.77
CA LYS A 82 -3.58 -9.85 9.02
C LYS A 82 -2.36 -8.93 8.93
N PRO A 83 -1.87 -8.38 10.05
CA PRO A 83 -0.63 -7.60 10.06
C PRO A 83 0.58 -8.34 9.46
N GLN A 84 0.60 -9.69 9.55
CA GLN A 84 1.59 -10.55 8.91
C GLN A 84 1.53 -10.47 7.38
N ASP A 85 0.33 -10.43 6.80
CA ASP A 85 0.15 -10.30 5.35
C ASP A 85 0.72 -8.97 4.87
N LEU A 86 0.42 -7.88 5.60
CA LEU A 86 0.98 -6.55 5.31
C LEU A 86 2.50 -6.53 5.41
N LEU A 87 3.07 -7.20 6.42
CA LEU A 87 4.53 -7.31 6.55
C LEU A 87 5.14 -8.02 5.34
N LEU A 88 4.59 -9.17 4.93
CA LEU A 88 5.08 -9.94 3.78
C LEU A 88 5.03 -9.12 2.49
N LEU A 89 3.95 -8.36 2.27
CA LEU A 89 3.83 -7.44 1.14
C LEU A 89 4.97 -6.42 1.13
N PHE A 90 5.28 -5.83 2.30
CA PHE A 90 6.36 -4.86 2.47
C PHE A 90 7.77 -5.47 2.40
N GLU A 91 7.94 -6.75 2.72
CA GLU A 91 9.23 -7.43 2.56
C GLU A 91 9.54 -7.73 1.10
N GLU A 92 8.56 -8.20 0.33
CA GLU A 92 8.75 -8.59 -1.08
C GLU A 92 8.73 -7.38 -2.04
N LYS A 93 7.88 -6.39 -1.77
CA LYS A 93 7.67 -5.22 -2.65
C LYS A 93 7.92 -3.88 -1.96
N GLY A 94 8.70 -3.86 -0.88
CA GLY A 94 8.91 -2.67 -0.04
C GLY A 94 9.34 -1.42 -0.78
N ALA A 95 10.23 -1.52 -1.78
CA ALA A 95 10.66 -0.35 -2.56
C ALA A 95 9.51 0.27 -3.38
N TYR A 96 8.62 -0.57 -3.91
CA TYR A 96 7.50 -0.16 -4.75
C TYR A 96 6.40 0.45 -3.86
N LEU A 97 6.07 -0.24 -2.76
CA LEU A 97 5.11 0.24 -1.77
C LEU A 97 5.56 1.56 -1.14
N ASN A 98 6.86 1.72 -0.85
CA ASN A 98 7.40 3.00 -0.37
C ASN A 98 7.28 4.13 -1.38
N ALA A 99 7.46 3.85 -2.67
CA ALA A 99 7.29 4.86 -3.70
C ALA A 99 5.81 5.27 -3.82
N LEU A 100 4.90 4.30 -3.88
CA LEU A 100 3.47 4.54 -4.11
C LEU A 100 2.71 5.06 -2.89
N LEU A 101 3.11 4.66 -1.68
CA LEU A 101 2.50 5.08 -0.40
C LEU A 101 3.35 6.14 0.33
N GLY A 102 4.39 6.64 -0.34
CA GLY A 102 5.35 7.62 0.16
C GLY A 102 4.85 9.06 0.11
N ASP A 103 5.75 10.00 0.38
CA ASP A 103 5.42 11.43 0.47
C ASP A 103 4.97 12.04 -0.86
N TYR A 104 5.36 11.41 -1.98
CA TYR A 104 4.97 11.81 -3.35
C TYR A 104 3.95 10.85 -3.98
N GLY A 105 3.54 9.82 -3.23
CA GLY A 105 2.51 8.87 -3.64
C GLY A 105 1.18 9.56 -3.87
N ASN A 106 0.35 9.00 -4.75
CA ASN A 106 -0.95 9.57 -5.06
C ASN A 106 -2.03 8.99 -4.12
N ILE A 107 -2.82 9.85 -3.49
CA ILE A 107 -3.97 9.43 -2.67
C ILE A 107 -4.96 8.53 -3.44
N ARG A 108 -5.07 8.73 -4.75
CA ARG A 108 -5.89 7.89 -5.64
C ARG A 108 -5.44 6.43 -5.66
N PHE A 109 -4.15 6.16 -5.46
CA PHE A 109 -3.66 4.79 -5.36
C PHE A 109 -4.12 4.13 -4.05
N ILE A 110 -4.14 4.88 -2.95
CA ILE A 110 -4.69 4.40 -1.67
C ILE A 110 -6.19 4.11 -1.80
N GLU A 111 -6.94 5.02 -2.45
CA GLU A 111 -8.37 4.81 -2.75
C GLU A 111 -8.59 3.57 -3.63
N LYS A 112 -7.72 3.35 -4.63
CA LYS A 112 -7.75 2.15 -5.48
C LYS A 112 -7.55 0.88 -4.65
N LEU A 113 -6.58 0.85 -3.73
CA LEU A 113 -6.37 -0.29 -2.83
C LEU A 113 -7.58 -0.53 -1.92
N LYS A 114 -8.17 0.54 -1.37
CA LYS A 114 -9.39 0.46 -0.55
C LYS A 114 -10.55 -0.16 -1.32
N ASN A 115 -10.81 0.31 -2.53
CA ASN A 115 -11.89 -0.18 -3.36
C ASN A 115 -11.66 -1.61 -3.85
N GLU A 116 -10.42 -2.02 -4.08
CA GLU A 116 -10.11 -3.36 -4.58
C GLU A 116 -10.17 -4.43 -3.47
N PHE A 117 -9.71 -4.10 -2.26
CA PHE A 117 -9.48 -5.10 -1.21
C PHE A 117 -10.38 -4.94 0.02
N PHE A 118 -11.07 -3.81 0.16
CA PHE A 118 -11.79 -3.46 1.38
C PHE A 118 -13.20 -2.90 1.14
N SER A 119 -13.68 -2.87 -0.11
CA SER A 119 -15.00 -2.35 -0.48
C SER A 119 -16.17 -3.10 0.17
N ASP A 120 -15.98 -4.38 0.46
CA ASP A 120 -17.07 -5.26 0.84
C ASP A 120 -17.32 -5.34 2.34
N GLY A 121 -16.52 -4.66 3.19
CA GLY A 121 -16.62 -4.71 4.66
C GLY A 121 -16.34 -6.09 5.29
N ARG A 122 -16.39 -7.17 4.51
CA ARG A 122 -16.20 -8.57 4.89
C ARG A 122 -14.79 -8.94 5.34
N ASN A 123 -13.81 -8.07 5.14
CA ASN A 123 -12.39 -8.32 5.43
C ASN A 123 -11.92 -7.70 6.74
N TYR A 124 -12.85 -7.41 7.66
CA TYR A 124 -12.54 -6.76 8.92
C TYR A 124 -13.35 -7.33 10.07
N CYS A 125 -12.68 -7.64 11.18
CA CYS A 125 -13.22 -7.89 12.52
C CYS A 125 -14.01 -6.68 13.11
N SER A 126 -14.99 -6.15 12.38
CA SER A 126 -15.98 -5.20 12.88
C SER A 126 -17.36 -5.83 12.77
N PRO A 127 -18.29 -5.59 13.71
CA PRO A 127 -19.69 -5.92 13.50
C PRO A 127 -20.13 -5.34 12.16
N GLU A 128 -20.56 -6.23 11.26
CA GLU A 128 -21.11 -5.89 9.94
C GLU A 128 -22.18 -4.80 10.12
N ASP A 129 -22.15 -3.77 9.26
CA ASP A 129 -23.12 -2.67 9.21
C ASP A 129 -23.13 -1.62 10.33
N SER A 130 -21.99 -1.36 10.99
CA SER A 130 -21.86 -0.18 11.86
C SER A 130 -21.47 1.10 11.09
N PRO A 131 -22.07 2.28 11.39
CA PRO A 131 -21.65 3.57 10.84
C PRO A 131 -20.17 3.92 11.10
N VAL A 132 -19.52 3.27 12.08
CA VAL A 132 -18.11 3.50 12.39
C VAL A 132 -17.14 2.68 11.52
N THR A 133 -17.61 1.64 10.82
CA THR A 133 -16.76 0.71 10.05
C THR A 133 -15.84 1.42 9.05
N PRO A 134 -16.28 2.41 8.25
CA PRO A 134 -15.40 3.12 7.33
C PRO A 134 -14.25 3.87 8.03
N TYR A 135 -14.49 4.40 9.23
CA TYR A 135 -13.47 5.11 10.02
C TYR A 135 -12.46 4.13 10.64
N LEU A 136 -12.92 2.95 11.09
CA LEU A 136 -12.04 1.90 11.59
C LEU A 136 -11.13 1.36 10.48
N LEU A 137 -11.67 1.18 9.28
CA LEU A 137 -10.90 0.79 8.10
C LEU A 137 -9.85 1.85 7.73
N GLU A 138 -10.23 3.13 7.72
CA GLU A 138 -9.32 4.24 7.48
C GLU A 138 -8.17 4.25 8.51
N PHE A 139 -8.51 4.09 9.80
CA PHE A 139 -7.56 4.05 10.89
C PHE A 139 -6.59 2.88 10.75
N HIS A 140 -7.09 1.68 10.45
CA HIS A 140 -6.27 0.48 10.32
C HIS A 140 -5.25 0.59 9.19
N LEU A 141 -5.71 0.99 8.00
CA LEU A 141 -4.85 1.13 6.83
C LEU A 141 -3.82 2.24 7.02
N SER A 142 -4.27 3.43 7.44
CA SER A 142 -3.39 4.58 7.60
C SER A 142 -2.32 4.33 8.67
N THR A 143 -2.70 3.72 9.80
CA THR A 143 -1.76 3.42 10.89
C THR A 143 -0.78 2.32 10.48
N SER A 144 -1.26 1.24 9.85
CA SER A 144 -0.39 0.15 9.39
C SER A 144 0.66 0.63 8.38
N ILE A 145 0.23 1.39 7.37
CA ILE A 145 1.13 1.98 6.37
C ILE A 145 2.15 2.91 7.06
N SER A 146 1.68 3.78 7.96
CA SER A 146 2.54 4.74 8.65
C SER A 146 3.61 4.04 9.51
N LEU A 147 3.24 3.00 10.26
CA LEU A 147 4.16 2.26 11.11
C LEU A 147 5.17 1.44 10.30
N LEU A 148 4.73 0.77 9.24
CA LEU A 148 5.62 0.02 8.33
C LEU A 148 6.63 0.94 7.64
N ARG A 149 6.19 2.11 7.18
CA ARG A 149 7.07 3.14 6.60
C ARG A 149 8.08 3.65 7.63
N LEU A 150 7.66 3.91 8.86
CA LEU A 150 8.56 4.33 9.93
C LEU A 150 9.64 3.27 10.19
N TRP A 151 9.23 2.01 10.32
CA TRP A 151 10.13 0.88 10.54
C TRP A 151 11.18 0.77 9.41
N GLN A 152 10.77 0.91 8.15
CA GLN A 152 11.70 0.91 7.02
C GLN A 152 12.67 2.10 7.01
N ARG A 153 12.18 3.32 7.31
CA ARG A 153 13.03 4.53 7.41
C ARG A 153 14.08 4.39 8.50
N ARG A 154 13.75 3.68 9.58
CA ARG A 154 14.66 3.36 10.69
C ARG A 154 15.53 2.14 10.40
N GLN A 155 15.60 1.69 9.13
CA GLN A 155 16.40 0.55 8.68
C GLN A 155 16.01 -0.76 9.36
N LYS A 156 14.71 -0.96 9.59
CA LYS A 156 14.14 -2.15 10.23
C LYS A 156 14.74 -2.41 11.62
N ASP A 157 14.82 -1.36 12.43
CA ASP A 157 15.45 -1.38 13.77
C ASP A 157 14.71 -2.25 14.81
N LEU A 158 13.49 -2.69 14.50
CA LEU A 158 12.74 -3.66 15.31
C LEU A 158 12.70 -5.03 14.63
N PRO A 159 12.74 -6.13 15.40
CA PRO A 159 12.38 -7.45 14.87
C PRO A 159 10.95 -7.42 14.31
N PRO A 160 10.68 -8.06 13.15
CA PRO A 160 9.36 -7.99 12.51
C PRO A 160 8.22 -8.48 13.42
N ASP A 161 8.45 -9.54 14.21
CA ASP A 161 7.46 -10.05 15.15
C ASP A 161 7.10 -9.06 16.27
N GLN A 162 8.05 -8.18 16.66
CA GLN A 162 7.77 -7.14 17.63
C GLN A 162 6.88 -6.04 17.04
N LEU A 163 7.12 -5.67 15.78
CA LEU A 163 6.29 -4.71 15.07
C LEU A 163 4.88 -5.25 14.85
N ILE A 164 4.75 -6.50 14.41
CA ILE A 164 3.46 -7.19 14.24
C ILE A 164 2.68 -7.17 15.56
N ARG A 165 3.29 -7.62 16.66
CA ARG A 165 2.62 -7.63 17.98
C ARG A 165 2.22 -6.23 18.43
N LEU A 166 3.01 -5.20 18.13
CA LEU A 166 2.64 -3.81 18.42
C LEU A 166 1.39 -3.41 17.63
N ILE A 167 1.38 -3.66 16.33
CA ILE A 167 0.27 -3.36 15.43
C ILE A 167 -1.01 -4.10 15.89
N GLU A 168 -0.92 -5.40 16.12
CA GLU A 168 -2.03 -6.22 16.62
C GLU A 168 -2.58 -5.70 17.96
N ARG A 169 -1.72 -5.34 18.91
CA ARG A 169 -2.16 -4.82 20.22
C ARG A 169 -2.85 -3.47 20.10
N LEU A 170 -2.33 -2.58 19.24
CA LEU A 170 -2.96 -1.27 19.00
C LEU A 170 -4.37 -1.44 18.43
N PHE A 171 -4.56 -2.40 17.52
CA PHE A 171 -5.87 -2.65 16.92
C PHE A 171 -6.80 -3.42 17.84
N THR A 172 -6.36 -4.51 18.47
CA THR A 172 -7.21 -5.32 19.37
C THR A 172 -7.60 -4.58 20.64
N SER A 173 -6.65 -3.88 21.29
CA SER A 173 -6.90 -3.20 22.56
C SER A 173 -7.58 -1.83 22.37
N GLY A 174 -7.34 -1.16 21.24
CA GLY A 174 -8.02 0.08 20.88
C GLY A 174 -9.47 -0.17 20.47
N ILE A 175 -9.70 -1.15 19.59
CA ILE A 175 -11.06 -1.49 19.12
C ILE A 175 -11.89 -2.11 20.24
N SER A 176 -11.33 -2.98 21.09
CA SER A 176 -12.09 -3.58 22.20
C SER A 176 -12.67 -2.52 23.14
N SER A 177 -11.93 -1.43 23.41
CA SER A 177 -12.43 -0.33 24.25
C SER A 177 -13.62 0.44 23.65
N ILE A 178 -13.79 0.41 22.32
CA ILE A 178 -14.90 1.04 21.59
C ILE A 178 -16.05 0.06 21.39
N ALA A 179 -15.75 -1.23 21.14
CA ALA A 179 -16.75 -2.28 20.99
C ALA A 179 -17.49 -2.57 22.31
N ASP A 180 -16.79 -2.50 23.45
CA ASP A 180 -17.40 -2.62 24.78
C ASP A 180 -18.11 -1.32 25.22
N GLY A 181 -17.81 -0.20 24.56
CA GLY A 181 -18.35 1.13 24.82
C GLY A 181 -19.21 1.62 23.67
N ALA A 182 -20.38 1.00 23.44
CA ALA A 182 -21.40 1.57 22.56
C ALA A 182 -21.58 3.05 22.90
N MET A 183 -21.22 3.91 21.93
CA MET A 183 -21.31 5.37 22.03
C MET A 183 -22.65 5.76 22.67
N PRO A 184 -22.66 6.57 23.76
CA PRO A 184 -23.92 6.99 24.36
C PRO A 184 -24.74 7.72 23.30
N ASN A 185 -25.92 7.15 23.01
CA ASN A 185 -26.90 7.72 22.11
C ASN A 185 -27.22 9.15 22.59
N GLU A 186 -26.84 10.18 21.84
CA GLU A 186 -27.25 11.57 22.08
C GLU A 186 -28.75 11.75 21.72
N GLN A 187 -29.61 11.00 22.40
CA GLN A 187 -31.06 11.20 22.40
C GLN A 187 -31.56 11.26 23.84
N ALA A 188 -31.13 12.27 24.61
CA ALA A 188 -31.80 12.65 25.85
C ALA A 188 -31.42 14.06 26.35
N LYS A 189 -31.49 15.09 25.51
CA LYS A 189 -31.63 16.48 26.00
C LYS A 189 -32.69 17.20 25.19
N GLY A 190 -33.95 16.96 25.57
CA GLY A 190 -35.07 17.61 24.91
C GLY A 190 -36.43 17.38 25.55
N LYS A 191 -36.53 17.26 26.88
CA LYS A 191 -37.77 17.58 27.63
C LYS A 191 -37.42 18.08 29.03
N SER A 192 -37.64 19.38 29.25
CA SER A 192 -38.40 19.94 30.38
C SER A 192 -38.19 21.45 30.45
N LEU A 193 -39.17 22.20 29.97
CA LEU A 193 -40.00 23.11 30.77
C LEU A 193 -41.24 23.49 29.95
#